data_AF-A0A915U0Q5-F1
#
_entry.id   AF-A0A915U0Q5-F1
#
_cell.length_a   1.000
_cell.length_b   1.000
_cell.length_c   1.000
_cell.angle_alpha   90.00
_cell.angle_beta   90.00
_cell.angle_gamma   90.00
#
_symmetry.space_group_name_H-M   'P 1'
#
loop_
_entity.id
_entity.type
_entity.pdbx_description
1 polymer ?
#
loop_
_entity_poly.entity_id
_entity_poly.type
_entity_poly.pdbx_seq_one_letter_code
_entity_poly.pdbx_strand_id
1 'polypeptide(L)'
;MLDAICEKRGWFVISREIQPDHIHLFLSIPPAVAAANAVKILKGTTARKLFARFPALKKRLRGGHVWSPSYYVGTAGNVSAETIQRYIERTEHIRGRR
;
A
#
# COMPACT_ATOMS: atom_id res chain seq x y z
N MET A 1 -7.76 -8.16 -0.43
CA MET A 1 -6.80 -8.50 -1.53
C MET A 1 -5.36 -8.27 -1.10
N LEU A 2 -5.02 -7.09 -0.60
CA LEU A 2 -3.67 -6.77 -0.07
C LEU A 2 -3.28 -7.71 1.07
N ASP A 3 -4.17 -7.92 2.05
CA ASP A 3 -3.91 -8.81 3.19
C ASP A 3 -3.56 -10.22 2.73
N ALA A 4 -4.33 -10.79 1.80
CA ALA A 4 -4.04 -12.11 1.23
C ALA A 4 -2.71 -12.18 0.44
N ILE A 5 -2.15 -11.05 -0.01
CA ILE A 5 -0.82 -11.01 -0.63
C ILE A 5 0.26 -11.03 0.45
N CYS A 6 0.04 -10.29 1.53
CA CYS A 6 0.92 -10.19 2.70
C CYS A 6 0.95 -11.49 3.51
N GLU A 7 -0.21 -12.05 3.83
CA GLU A 7 -0.40 -13.30 4.59
C GLU A 7 0.33 -14.48 3.93
N LYS A 8 0.19 -14.63 2.60
CA LYS A 8 0.91 -15.65 1.82
C LYS A 8 2.44 -15.55 1.89
N ARG A 9 2.97 -14.46 2.44
CA ARG A 9 4.40 -14.19 2.56
C ARG A 9 4.86 -14.03 4.01
N GLY A 10 3.96 -14.23 4.98
CA GLY A 10 4.24 -13.97 6.39
C GLY A 10 4.54 -12.49 6.68
N TRP A 11 3.97 -11.56 5.91
CA TRP A 11 4.07 -10.13 6.20
C TRP A 11 2.86 -9.72 7.03
N PHE A 12 3.08 -9.21 8.23
CA PHE A 12 1.99 -8.79 9.10
C PHE A 12 1.56 -7.38 8.74
N VAL A 13 0.27 -7.21 8.44
CA VAL A 13 -0.33 -5.89 8.20
C VAL A 13 -0.69 -5.31 9.56
N ILE A 14 0.03 -4.28 10.00
CA ILE A 14 -0.22 -3.59 11.26
C ILE A 14 -1.39 -2.62 11.08
N SER A 15 -1.34 -1.81 10.02
CA SER A 15 -2.42 -0.91 9.63
C SER A 15 -2.39 -0.65 8.12
N ARG A 16 -3.53 -0.24 7.56
CA ARG A 16 -3.67 0.14 6.16
C ARG A 16 -4.76 1.17 5.98
N GLU A 17 -4.56 2.08 5.06
CA GLU A 17 -5.55 3.09 4.68
C GLU A 17 -5.60 3.22 3.15
N ILE A 18 -6.81 3.31 2.59
CA ILE A 18 -7.02 3.32 1.14
C ILE A 18 -7.71 4.63 0.78
N GLN A 19 -6.97 5.50 0.13
CA GLN A 19 -7.48 6.75 -0.42
C GLN A 19 -7.80 6.59 -1.92
N PRO A 20 -8.59 7.49 -2.51
CA PRO A 20 -8.98 7.40 -3.92
C PRO A 20 -7.80 7.36 -4.90
N ASP A 21 -6.66 7.96 -4.55
CA ASP A 21 -5.48 8.14 -5.38
C ASP A 21 -4.20 7.47 -4.84
N HIS A 22 -4.18 7.02 -3.57
CA HIS A 22 -3.02 6.37 -2.96
C HIS A 22 -3.41 5.40 -1.84
N ILE A 23 -2.44 4.61 -1.37
CA ILE A 23 -2.61 3.68 -0.25
C ILE A 23 -1.45 3.87 0.73
N HIS A 24 -1.76 3.91 2.02
CA HIS A 24 -0.79 3.79 3.10
C HIS A 24 -0.80 2.37 3.66
N LEU A 25 0.38 1.77 3.84
CA LEU A 25 0.54 0.45 4.43
C LEU A 25 1.60 0.50 5.53
N PHE A 26 1.24 0.04 6.73
CA PHE A 26 2.19 -0.21 7.79
C PHE A 26 2.34 -1.72 7.98
N LEU A 27 3.53 -2.22 7.66
CA LEU A 27 3.80 -3.66 7.56
C LEU A 27 4.98 -4.04 8.45
N SER A 28 4.91 -5.20 9.08
CA SER A 28 6.07 -5.92 9.58
C SER A 28 6.51 -6.93 8.52
N ILE A 29 7.72 -6.76 8.00
CA ILE A 29 8.30 -7.56 6.93
C ILE A 29 9.60 -8.18 7.46
N PRO A 30 9.91 -9.46 7.15
CA PRO A 30 11.17 -10.07 7.56
C PRO A 30 12.38 -9.27 7.07
N PRO A 31 13.44 -9.10 7.89
CA PRO A 31 14.59 -8.26 7.55
C PRO A 31 15.37 -8.75 6.32
N ALA A 32 15.24 -10.03 5.96
CA ALA A 32 15.83 -10.60 4.74
C ALA A 32 15.15 -10.12 3.45
N VAL A 33 13.95 -9.51 3.54
CA VAL A 33 13.21 -9.01 2.38
C VAL A 33 13.48 -7.52 2.20
N ALA A 34 14.16 -7.17 1.11
CA ALA A 34 14.34 -5.76 0.75
C ALA A 34 12.99 -5.06 0.56
N ALA A 35 12.83 -3.87 1.11
CA ALA A 35 11.60 -3.08 1.01
C ALA A 35 11.15 -2.84 -0.44
N ALA A 36 12.10 -2.57 -1.35
CA ALA A 36 11.83 -2.42 -2.77
C ALA A 36 11.19 -3.68 -3.39
N ASN A 37 11.61 -4.88 -2.96
CA ASN A 37 11.02 -6.14 -3.42
C ASN A 37 9.59 -6.30 -2.89
N ALA A 38 9.36 -5.92 -1.63
CA ALA A 38 8.01 -5.94 -1.06
C ALA A 38 7.05 -5.03 -1.84
N VAL A 39 7.47 -3.80 -2.11
CA VAL A 39 6.68 -2.82 -2.89
C VAL A 39 6.44 -3.30 -4.32
N LYS A 40 7.46 -3.85 -5.00
CA LYS A 40 7.32 -4.43 -6.35
C LYS A 40 6.23 -5.50 -6.39
N ILE A 41 6.24 -6.41 -5.41
CA ILE A 41 5.26 -7.49 -5.29
C ILE A 41 3.86 -6.94 -5.05
N LEU A 42 3.71 -6.02 -4.11
CA LEU A 42 2.42 -5.44 -3.74
C LEU A 42 1.80 -4.71 -4.94
N LYS A 43 2.54 -3.77 -5.54
CA LYS A 43 2.07 -2.98 -6.69
C LYS A 43 1.77 -3.87 -7.91
N GLY A 44 2.68 -4.78 -8.26
CA GLY A 44 2.51 -5.65 -9.42
C GLY A 44 1.33 -6.62 -9.28
N THR A 45 1.23 -7.29 -8.13
CA THR A 45 0.17 -8.29 -7.89
C THR A 45 -1.20 -7.63 -7.80
N THR A 46 -1.30 -6.49 -7.12
CA THR A 46 -2.55 -5.74 -7.02
C THR A 46 -2.98 -5.18 -8.37
N ALA A 47 -2.06 -4.59 -9.16
CA ALA A 47 -2.38 -4.10 -10.50
C ALA A 47 -2.94 -5.20 -11.40
N ARG A 48 -2.27 -6.38 -11.43
CA ARG A 48 -2.72 -7.53 -12.20
C ARG A 48 -4.13 -7.99 -11.79
N LYS A 49 -4.37 -8.13 -10.47
CA LYS A 49 -5.67 -8.56 -9.95
C LYS A 49 -6.78 -7.52 -10.20
N LEU A 50 -6.48 -6.23 -10.09
CA LEU A 50 -7.43 -5.15 -10.36
C LEU A 50 -7.82 -5.11 -11.83
N PHE A 51 -6.87 -5.26 -12.76
CA PHE A 51 -7.20 -5.33 -14.19
C PHE A 51 -7.99 -6.59 -14.56
N ALA A 52 -7.73 -7.72 -13.91
CA ALA A 52 -8.52 -8.93 -14.11
C ALA A 52 -9.95 -8.79 -13.58
N ARG A 53 -10.11 -8.19 -12.39
CA ARG A 53 -11.43 -8.01 -11.76
C ARG A 53 -12.25 -6.88 -12.37
N PHE A 54 -11.59 -5.83 -12.86
CA PHE A 54 -12.21 -4.65 -13.43
C PHE A 54 -11.59 -4.31 -14.79
N PRO A 55 -11.90 -5.06 -15.86
CA PRO A 55 -11.32 -4.83 -17.19
C PRO A 55 -11.52 -3.39 -17.71
N ALA A 56 -12.62 -2.73 -17.31
CA ALA A 56 -12.90 -1.34 -17.63
C ALA A 56 -11.83 -0.36 -17.11
N LEU A 57 -11.08 -0.69 -16.05
CA LEU A 57 -9.99 0.15 -15.55
C LEU A 57 -8.89 0.35 -16.59
N LYS A 58 -8.65 -0.63 -17.48
CA LYS A 58 -7.67 -0.47 -18.58
C LYS A 58 -8.02 0.67 -19.52
N LYS A 59 -9.31 0.92 -19.73
CA LYS A 59 -9.80 2.02 -20.60
C LYS A 59 -9.70 3.37 -19.90
N ARG A 60 -9.93 3.40 -18.57
CA ARG A 60 -9.89 4.63 -17.76
C ARG A 60 -8.47 5.08 -17.45
N LEU A 61 -7.57 4.15 -17.17
CA LEU A 61 -6.17 4.41 -16.86
C LEU A 61 -5.37 4.39 -18.16
N ARG A 62 -5.32 5.55 -18.85
CA ARG A 62 -4.51 5.71 -20.07
C ARG A 62 -3.05 5.32 -19.77
N GLY A 63 -2.53 4.33 -20.49
CA GLY A 63 -1.20 3.76 -20.25
C GLY A 63 -1.19 2.40 -19.52
N GLY A 64 -2.34 1.91 -19.05
CA GLY A 64 -2.43 0.54 -18.50
C GLY A 64 -1.68 0.33 -17.18
N HIS A 65 -1.43 1.40 -16.42
CA HIS A 65 -0.80 1.35 -15.11
C HIS A 65 -1.79 1.70 -14.00
N VAL A 66 -1.85 0.88 -12.95
CA VAL A 66 -2.66 1.17 -11.75
C VAL A 66 -1.91 2.08 -10.77
N TRP A 67 -0.60 1.91 -10.67
CA TRP A 67 0.22 2.61 -9.70
C TRP A 67 1.22 3.51 -10.40
N SER A 68 1.51 4.66 -9.79
CA SER A 68 2.72 5.45 -10.10
C SER A 68 3.96 4.55 -10.05
N PRO A 69 5.02 4.76 -10.84
CA PRO A 69 6.29 4.05 -10.68
C PRO A 69 6.94 4.34 -9.31
N SER A 70 6.75 5.54 -8.76
CA SER A 70 7.30 5.94 -7.46
C SER A 70 6.60 5.28 -6.27
N TYR A 71 7.28 5.29 -5.12
CA TYR A 71 6.74 4.89 -3.82
C TYR A 71 7.52 5.56 -2.71
N TYR A 72 6.91 5.67 -1.53
CA TYR A 72 7.58 6.09 -0.30
C TYR A 72 7.73 4.89 0.64
N VAL A 73 8.86 4.82 1.34
CA VAL A 73 9.09 3.86 2.42
C VAL A 73 9.88 4.52 3.54
N GLY A 74 9.44 4.30 4.77
CA GLY A 74 10.12 4.73 5.99
C GLY A 74 10.13 3.58 7.00
N THR A 75 11.14 3.53 7.85
CA THR A 75 11.20 2.59 8.97
C THR A 75 10.54 3.19 10.21
N ALA A 76 9.87 2.35 10.99
CA ALA A 76 9.30 2.72 12.28
C ALA A 76 9.96 1.86 13.37
N GLY A 77 10.48 2.49 14.43
CA GLY A 77 10.83 1.80 15.67
C GLY A 77 9.62 1.68 16.58
N ASN A 78 9.76 1.01 17.73
CA ASN A 78 8.66 0.78 18.68
C ASN A 78 7.93 2.08 19.09
N VAL A 79 8.67 3.17 19.34
CA VAL A 79 8.07 4.46 19.78
C VAL A 79 7.32 5.15 18.63
N SER A 80 7.76 4.96 17.38
CA SER A 80 7.11 5.59 16.22
C SER A 80 5.98 4.75 15.63
N ALA A 81 5.85 3.47 15.99
CA ALA A 81 4.80 2.59 15.48
C ALA A 81 3.40 3.08 15.86
N GLU A 82 3.15 3.42 17.13
CA GLU A 82 1.86 3.95 17.58
C GLU A 82 1.55 5.30 16.93
N THR A 83 2.56 6.15 16.76
CA THR A 83 2.41 7.47 16.14
C THR A 83 2.08 7.34 14.65
N ILE A 84 2.75 6.43 13.94
CA ILE A 84 2.50 6.15 12.52
C ILE A 84 1.14 5.51 12.33
N GLN A 85 0.75 4.56 13.20
CA GLN A 85 -0.57 3.96 13.17
C GLN A 85 -1.66 5.03 13.35
N ARG A 86 -1.53 5.89 14.37
CA ARG A 86 -2.47 7.01 14.59
C ARG A 86 -2.45 8.01 13.44
N TYR A 87 -1.30 8.23 12.78
CA TYR A 87 -1.22 9.11 11.61
C TYR A 87 -2.00 8.53 10.43
N ILE A 88 -1.77 7.25 10.11
CA ILE A 88 -2.48 6.53 9.03
C ILE A 88 -3.98 6.57 9.30
N GLU A 89 -4.41 6.27 10.52
CA GLU A 89 -5.80 6.33 10.96
C GLU A 89 -6.38 7.76 10.94
N ARG A 90 -5.57 8.80 11.23
CA ARG A 90 -5.99 10.21 11.21
C ARG A 90 -5.99 10.86 9.83
N THR A 91 -5.44 10.24 8.79
CA THR A 91 -5.46 10.80 7.44
C THR A 91 -6.90 11.14 6.97
N GLU A 92 -7.90 10.55 7.62
CA GLU A 92 -9.33 10.90 7.59
C GLU A 92 -9.68 12.38 7.90
N HIS A 93 -8.88 13.10 8.69
CA HIS A 93 -9.31 14.39 9.28
C HIS A 93 -8.76 15.65 8.61
N ILE A 94 -7.95 15.54 7.56
CA ILE A 94 -7.57 16.71 6.75
C ILE A 94 -8.49 16.81 5.51
N ARG A 95 -9.80 16.64 5.70
CA ARG A 95 -10.81 17.14 4.77
C ARG A 95 -11.04 18.63 5.03
N GLY A 96 -10.04 19.46 4.73
CA GLY A 96 -10.19 20.91 4.85
C GLY A 96 -8.91 21.70 5.12
N ARG A 97 -7.91 21.59 4.24
CA ARG A 97 -7.03 22.74 4.01
C ARG A 97 -6.99 23.03 2.52
N ARG A 98 -7.45 24.25 2.22
CA ARG A 98 -7.40 24.89 0.90
C ARG A 98 -6.00 24.80 0.31
#